data_AF-A0AAE3YBV9-F1
#
_entry.id   AF-A0AAE3YBV9-F1
#
_cell.length_a   1.000
_cell.length_b   1.000
_cell.length_c   1.000
_cell.angle_alpha   90.00
_cell.angle_beta   90.00
_cell.angle_gamma   90.00
#
_symmetry.space_group_name_H-M   'P 1'
#
loop_
_entity.id
_entity.type
_entity.pdbx_description
1 polymer ?
#
loop_
_entity_poly.entity_id
_entity_poly.type
_entity_poly.pdbx_seq_one_letter_code
_entity_poly.pdbx_strand_id
1 'polypeptide(L)'
;MDKRVRFDFEVYFTNGGNLKGEDFRLDIMGDDITDQELADYIIEDLRLLMAGKVNILNKQIFSEPHKRKSAKEHSPTERLIDLSHTIEEGLITYKGLPAPHICDYLSRRDSQKFYDKGTEFQIGSIEMVTNTGTYIDCPFHRFENGKDTDEIELEKFAELDAVVFRIPYSETLEITDEHFRNREIRNKAILIHTGWDRHWNTETYYENHPYLTESAAEYLKDCQVKLVGIDSHNIDDTAGKSRPVHTILLDAEILIVEHLCNLDKLPDEDITFTAAPPKFKGVGTFPVRAFASVKQTLQK
;
A
#
# COMPACT_ATOMS: atom_id res chain seq x y z
N MET A 1 40.58 9.00 -0.88
CA MET A 1 41.16 10.32 -1.21
C MET A 1 40.01 11.08 -1.78
N ASP A 2 39.50 12.04 -1.02
CA ASP A 2 38.21 12.61 -1.32
C ASP A 2 38.44 13.83 -2.21
N LYS A 3 37.84 13.79 -3.41
CA LYS A 3 37.95 14.85 -4.40
C LYS A 3 36.70 15.72 -4.35
N ARG A 4 36.90 17.01 -4.58
CA ARG A 4 35.83 17.98 -4.75
C ARG A 4 35.95 18.60 -6.12
N VAL A 5 34.81 18.92 -6.71
CA VAL A 5 34.72 19.70 -7.93
C VAL A 5 34.26 21.11 -7.57
N ARG A 6 34.94 22.10 -8.13
CA ARG A 6 34.55 23.50 -8.10
C ARG A 6 34.18 23.95 -9.50
N PHE A 7 33.04 24.58 -9.66
CA PHE A 7 32.54 25.00 -10.96
C PHE A 7 31.54 26.14 -10.82
N ASP A 8 31.35 26.87 -11.91
CA ASP A 8 30.28 27.84 -12.07
C ASP A 8 29.18 27.19 -12.90
N PHE A 9 27.94 27.66 -12.76
CA PHE A 9 26.84 27.15 -13.56
C PHE A 9 25.85 28.24 -13.97
N GLU A 10 25.18 28.00 -15.10
CA GLU A 10 24.04 28.78 -15.55
C GLU A 10 22.89 27.85 -15.94
N VAL A 11 21.75 27.97 -15.27
CA VAL A 11 20.50 27.27 -15.60
C VAL A 11 19.56 28.23 -16.31
N TYR A 12 19.10 27.88 -17.52
CA TYR A 12 18.13 28.65 -18.28
C TYR A 12 16.76 28.00 -18.14
N PHE A 13 15.74 28.76 -17.73
CA PHE A 13 14.40 28.20 -17.54
C PHE A 13 13.55 28.28 -18.81
N THR A 14 12.75 27.25 -19.08
CA THR A 14 11.91 27.19 -20.29
C THR A 14 10.77 28.21 -20.28
N ASN A 15 10.41 28.75 -19.12
CA ASN A 15 9.45 29.85 -18.94
C ASN A 15 10.11 31.24 -18.93
N GLY A 16 11.42 31.32 -19.21
CA GLY A 16 12.18 32.57 -19.22
C GLY A 16 12.89 32.87 -17.90
N GLY A 17 13.99 33.62 -17.98
CA GLY A 17 14.89 33.88 -16.85
C GLY A 17 16.04 32.87 -16.75
N ASN A 18 17.00 33.15 -15.88
CA ASN A 18 18.11 32.24 -15.59
C ASN A 18 18.56 32.31 -14.12
N LEU A 19 19.22 31.25 -13.67
CA LEU A 19 19.92 31.17 -12.38
C LEU A 19 21.40 30.98 -12.66
N LYS A 20 22.25 31.76 -11.97
CA LYS A 20 23.71 31.62 -12.05
C LYS A 20 24.30 31.37 -10.67
N GLY A 21 25.28 30.49 -10.61
CA GLY A 21 26.09 30.23 -9.42
C GLY A 21 27.58 30.27 -9.75
N GLU A 22 28.39 30.79 -8.83
CA GLU A 22 29.84 30.92 -8.97
C GLU A 22 30.56 30.19 -7.84
N ASP A 23 31.72 29.61 -8.15
CA ASP A 23 32.62 28.88 -7.23
C ASP A 23 31.90 27.78 -6.42
N PHE A 24 30.87 27.15 -6.99
CA PHE A 24 30.10 26.09 -6.34
C PHE A 24 30.97 24.87 -6.11
N ARG A 25 30.91 24.28 -4.90
CA ARG A 25 31.77 23.13 -4.53
C ARG A 25 30.94 21.93 -4.16
N LEU A 26 31.11 20.84 -4.90
CA LEU A 26 30.49 19.55 -4.63
C LEU A 26 31.54 18.49 -4.34
N ASP A 27 31.17 17.55 -3.47
CA ASP A 27 31.97 16.37 -3.19
C ASP A 27 31.69 15.35 -4.30
N ILE A 28 32.73 14.72 -4.86
CA ILE A 28 32.55 13.76 -5.96
C ILE A 28 33.08 12.38 -5.57
N MET A 29 32.37 11.35 -6.02
CA MET A 29 32.77 9.97 -5.85
C MET A 29 33.69 9.55 -7.00
N GLY A 30 34.97 9.37 -6.70
CA GLY A 30 35.98 8.98 -7.69
C GLY A 30 36.86 10.13 -8.14
N ASP A 31 37.51 9.95 -9.29
CA ASP A 31 38.56 10.85 -9.75
C ASP A 31 38.07 11.98 -10.65
N ASP A 32 36.85 11.87 -11.19
CA ASP A 32 36.23 12.76 -12.16
C ASP A 32 34.69 12.73 -12.04
N ILE A 33 34.02 13.67 -12.68
CA ILE A 33 32.57 13.74 -12.84
C ILE A 33 32.28 14.39 -14.20
N THR A 34 31.16 14.11 -14.85
CA THR A 34 30.79 14.76 -16.12
C THR A 34 30.03 16.08 -15.89
N ASP A 35 29.88 16.90 -16.93
CA ASP A 35 29.11 18.14 -16.83
C ASP A 35 27.60 17.88 -16.74
N GLN A 36 27.13 16.77 -17.34
CA GLN A 36 25.74 16.35 -17.24
C GLN A 36 25.38 15.92 -15.82
N GLU A 37 26.22 15.11 -15.18
CA GLU A 37 26.00 14.70 -13.78
C GLU A 37 25.98 15.91 -12.83
N LEU A 38 26.83 16.93 -13.07
CA LEU A 38 26.79 18.18 -12.31
C LEU A 38 25.51 18.98 -12.55
N ALA A 39 25.04 19.04 -13.81
CA ALA A 39 23.79 19.69 -14.13
C ALA A 39 22.60 18.99 -13.43
N ASP A 40 22.58 17.66 -13.46
CA ASP A 40 21.53 16.85 -12.82
C ASP A 40 21.51 17.08 -11.31
N TYR A 41 22.67 17.09 -10.64
CA TYR A 41 22.77 17.40 -9.21
C TYR A 41 22.22 18.78 -8.87
N ILE A 42 22.53 19.81 -9.66
CA ILE A 42 22.03 21.18 -9.41
C ILE A 42 20.50 21.24 -9.52
N ILE A 43 19.94 20.57 -10.54
CA ILE A 43 18.49 20.56 -10.76
C ILE A 43 17.79 19.83 -9.62
N GLU A 44 18.29 18.65 -9.23
CA GLU A 44 17.69 17.82 -8.18
C GLU A 44 17.80 18.48 -6.80
N ASP A 45 19.00 18.90 -6.38
CA ASP A 45 19.23 19.42 -5.02
C ASP A 45 18.55 20.77 -4.78
N LEU A 46 18.50 21.63 -5.80
CA LEU A 46 17.80 22.92 -5.72
C LEU A 46 16.31 22.79 -6.08
N ARG A 47 15.82 21.59 -6.44
CA ARG A 47 14.45 21.30 -6.84
C ARG A 47 13.93 22.26 -7.91
N LEU A 48 14.74 22.52 -8.92
CA LEU A 48 14.42 23.48 -9.97
C LEU A 48 13.37 22.90 -10.93
N LEU A 49 12.23 23.58 -11.03
CA LEU A 49 11.19 23.25 -12.01
C LEU A 49 11.46 24.01 -13.32
N MET A 50 11.08 23.42 -14.45
CA MET A 50 11.23 24.02 -15.78
C MET A 50 12.68 24.38 -16.15
N ALA A 51 13.66 23.69 -15.55
CA ALA A 51 15.07 23.82 -15.93
C ALA A 51 15.25 23.33 -17.38
N GLY A 52 15.73 24.21 -18.25
CA GLY A 52 16.11 23.91 -19.62
C GLY A 52 17.60 23.64 -19.70
N LYS A 53 18.29 24.34 -20.61
CA LYS A 53 19.74 24.16 -20.80
C LYS A 53 20.51 24.55 -19.53
N VAL A 54 21.43 23.68 -19.11
CA VAL A 54 22.41 23.98 -18.06
C VAL A 54 23.80 24.05 -18.69
N ASN A 55 24.55 25.11 -18.38
CA ASN A 55 25.96 25.21 -18.73
C ASN A 55 26.80 25.07 -17.46
N ILE A 56 27.75 24.14 -17.48
CA ILE A 56 28.81 24.05 -16.48
C ILE A 56 30.03 24.79 -17.01
N LEU A 57 30.60 25.67 -16.20
CA LEU A 57 31.70 26.55 -16.56
C LEU A 57 32.80 26.45 -15.49
N ASN A 58 34.04 26.76 -15.87
CA ASN A 58 35.18 26.89 -14.94
C ASN A 58 35.41 25.68 -14.01
N LYS A 59 35.05 24.47 -14.46
CA LYS A 59 35.14 23.25 -13.69
C LYS A 59 36.58 22.86 -13.37
N GLN A 60 36.86 22.59 -12.10
CA GLN A 60 38.15 22.20 -11.58
C GLN A 60 37.99 21.16 -10.46
N ILE A 61 38.75 20.07 -10.53
CA ILE A 61 38.73 19.03 -9.51
C ILE A 61 40.00 19.11 -8.67
N PHE A 62 39.86 19.10 -7.35
CA PHE A 62 40.97 19.20 -6.40
C PHE A 62 40.72 18.34 -5.16
N SER A 63 41.80 18.00 -4.46
CA SER A 63 41.75 17.19 -3.24
C SER A 63 41.75 18.09 -2.00
N GLU A 64 40.77 17.94 -1.12
CA GLU A 64 40.64 18.73 0.12
C GLU A 64 40.14 17.83 1.27
N PRO A 65 40.79 17.80 2.46
CA PRO A 65 40.33 16.98 3.58
C PRO A 65 39.03 17.52 4.21
N HIS A 66 37.98 16.68 4.31
CA HIS A 66 36.67 17.10 4.80
C HIS A 66 36.65 17.53 6.28
N LYS A 67 35.86 18.57 6.60
CA LYS A 67 35.41 18.92 7.96
C LYS A 67 34.02 18.35 8.32
N ARG A 68 33.37 17.58 7.44
CA ARG A 68 32.07 16.93 7.67
C ARG A 68 32.14 15.47 7.28
N LYS A 69 31.70 14.57 8.17
CA LYS A 69 31.41 13.17 7.82
C LYS A 69 30.33 13.19 6.75
N SER A 70 30.59 12.54 5.62
CA SER A 70 29.65 12.41 4.50
C SER A 70 28.27 12.01 5.02
N ALA A 71 27.25 12.81 4.69
CA ALA A 71 25.88 12.33 4.72
C ALA A 71 25.80 11.27 3.63
N LYS A 72 25.96 9.99 4.00
CA LYS A 72 25.58 8.90 3.12
C LYS A 72 24.11 9.10 2.79
N GLU A 73 23.81 9.18 1.50
CA GLU A 73 22.50 9.01 0.90
C GLU A 73 21.67 8.00 1.70
N HIS A 74 20.57 8.47 2.26
CA HIS A 74 19.48 7.62 2.70
C HIS A 74 18.22 8.21 2.04
N SER A 75 18.08 8.04 0.73
CA SER A 75 16.74 7.95 0.18
C SER A 75 16.12 6.73 0.87
N PRO A 76 15.08 6.88 1.71
CA PRO A 76 14.43 5.71 2.31
C PRO A 76 13.98 4.81 1.16
N THR A 77 14.56 3.63 1.05
CA THR A 77 14.05 2.62 0.13
C THR A 77 12.67 2.24 0.66
N GLU A 78 11.64 2.69 -0.05
CA GLU A 78 10.27 2.33 0.27
C GLU A 78 10.11 0.83 0.04
N ARG A 79 9.71 0.12 1.09
CA ARG A 79 9.48 -1.32 1.03
C ARG A 79 7.97 -1.56 1.01
N LEU A 80 7.51 -2.33 0.04
CA LEU A 80 6.14 -2.83 0.02
C LEU A 80 6.07 -4.12 0.85
N ILE A 81 5.08 -4.19 1.72
CA ILE A 81 4.74 -5.36 2.51
C ILE A 81 3.39 -5.86 2.02
N ASP A 82 3.38 -7.09 1.52
CA ASP A 82 2.18 -7.78 1.07
C ASP A 82 1.36 -8.28 2.26
N LEU A 83 0.08 -7.92 2.27
CA LEU A 83 -0.85 -8.17 3.37
C LEU A 83 -2.00 -9.08 2.95
N SER A 84 -1.84 -9.81 1.83
CA SER A 84 -2.89 -10.67 1.28
C SER A 84 -2.56 -12.14 1.34
N HIS A 85 -3.55 -12.97 1.62
CA HIS A 85 -3.46 -14.41 1.42
C HIS A 85 -3.52 -14.78 -0.07
N THR A 86 -2.77 -15.82 -0.47
CA THR A 86 -2.82 -16.36 -1.83
C THR A 86 -4.18 -17.01 -2.09
N ILE A 87 -4.81 -16.66 -3.22
CA ILE A 87 -6.00 -17.35 -3.73
C ILE A 87 -5.54 -18.48 -4.66
N GLU A 88 -5.95 -19.70 -4.33
CA GLU A 88 -5.63 -20.92 -5.09
C GLU A 88 -6.89 -21.76 -5.32
N GLU A 89 -6.82 -22.69 -6.28
CA GLU A 89 -7.90 -23.64 -6.57
C GLU A 89 -8.38 -24.32 -5.28
N GLY A 90 -9.68 -24.27 -5.03
CA GLY A 90 -10.26 -24.93 -3.85
C GLY A 90 -10.08 -24.20 -2.52
N LEU A 91 -9.53 -22.97 -2.50
CA LEU A 91 -9.43 -22.17 -1.29
C LEU A 91 -10.82 -21.93 -0.66
N ILE A 92 -10.99 -22.31 0.60
CA ILE A 92 -12.21 -22.01 1.37
C ILE A 92 -11.96 -20.70 2.13
N THR A 93 -12.75 -19.66 1.84
CA THR A 93 -12.71 -18.39 2.59
C THR A 93 -13.83 -18.31 3.62
N TYR A 94 -15.03 -18.80 3.27
CA TYR A 94 -16.16 -18.98 4.17
C TYR A 94 -16.73 -20.39 4.05
N LYS A 95 -17.01 -21.03 5.19
CA LYS A 95 -17.71 -22.31 5.23
C LYS A 95 -19.08 -22.15 4.58
N GLY A 96 -19.36 -22.99 3.57
CA GLY A 96 -20.65 -23.01 2.86
C GLY A 96 -20.71 -22.15 1.59
N LEU A 97 -19.70 -21.32 1.32
CA LEU A 97 -19.56 -20.67 0.01
C LEU A 97 -18.78 -21.57 -0.96
N PRO A 98 -19.04 -21.49 -2.28
CA PRO A 98 -18.22 -22.16 -3.28
C PRO A 98 -16.76 -21.69 -3.21
N ALA A 99 -15.83 -22.64 -3.25
CA ALA A 99 -14.42 -22.36 -3.45
C ALA A 99 -14.17 -21.82 -4.88
N PRO A 100 -13.12 -21.03 -5.11
CA PRO A 100 -12.78 -20.58 -6.45
C PRO A 100 -12.39 -21.78 -7.33
N HIS A 101 -12.87 -21.75 -8.56
CA HIS A 101 -12.45 -22.63 -9.65
C HIS A 101 -11.57 -21.85 -10.62
N ILE A 102 -10.31 -22.25 -10.70
CA ILE A 102 -9.20 -21.62 -11.41
C ILE A 102 -8.63 -22.66 -12.37
N CYS A 103 -8.83 -22.43 -13.66
CA CYS A 103 -8.36 -23.35 -14.70
C CYS A 103 -7.82 -22.62 -15.91
N ASP A 104 -7.29 -23.37 -16.88
CA ASP A 104 -6.92 -22.80 -18.18
C ASP A 104 -8.17 -22.64 -19.06
N TYR A 105 -8.45 -21.40 -19.48
CA TYR A 105 -9.29 -21.16 -20.65
C TYR A 105 -8.55 -21.57 -21.93
N LEU A 106 -7.27 -21.17 -22.01
CA LEU A 106 -6.33 -21.60 -23.05
C LEU A 106 -5.02 -22.02 -22.39
N SER A 107 -4.71 -23.31 -22.47
CA SER A 107 -3.45 -23.84 -21.95
C SER A 107 -2.27 -23.46 -22.84
N ARG A 108 -1.04 -23.42 -22.29
CA ARG A 108 0.19 -23.20 -23.09
C ARG A 108 0.29 -24.18 -24.26
N ARG A 109 0.00 -25.46 -24.01
CA ARG A 109 -0.02 -26.51 -25.03
C ARG A 109 -1.05 -26.23 -26.12
N ASP A 110 -2.26 -25.83 -25.74
CA ASP A 110 -3.32 -25.56 -26.72
C ASP A 110 -3.09 -24.26 -27.48
N SER A 111 -2.41 -23.29 -26.87
CA SER A 111 -2.02 -22.04 -27.53
C SER A 111 -1.10 -22.28 -28.73
N GLN A 112 -0.27 -23.32 -28.71
CA GLN A 112 0.61 -23.71 -29.84
C GLN A 112 -0.17 -23.98 -31.15
N LYS A 113 -1.47 -24.27 -31.07
CA LYS A 113 -2.33 -24.48 -32.25
C LYS A 113 -2.66 -23.17 -32.98
N PHE A 114 -2.50 -22.04 -32.30
CA PHE A 114 -2.90 -20.71 -32.78
C PHE A 114 -1.72 -19.78 -33.04
N TYR A 115 -0.53 -20.11 -32.54
CA TYR A 115 0.66 -19.26 -32.59
C TYR A 115 1.87 -19.98 -33.19
N ASP A 116 2.84 -19.19 -33.68
CA ASP A 116 4.08 -19.72 -34.24
C ASP A 116 4.93 -20.48 -33.21
N LYS A 117 5.76 -21.40 -33.71
CA LYS A 117 6.67 -22.18 -32.88
C LYS A 117 7.53 -21.27 -32.00
N GLY A 118 7.53 -21.54 -30.69
CA GLY A 118 8.25 -20.74 -29.69
C GLY A 118 7.41 -19.64 -29.05
N THR A 119 6.15 -19.48 -29.45
CA THR A 119 5.20 -18.52 -28.85
C THR A 119 4.05 -19.28 -28.18
N GLU A 120 4.01 -19.25 -26.85
CA GLU A 120 3.02 -19.98 -26.05
C GLU A 120 2.47 -19.10 -24.93
N PHE A 121 1.15 -19.17 -24.71
CA PHE A 121 0.45 -18.36 -23.71
C PHE A 121 -0.45 -19.23 -22.84
N GLN A 122 -0.62 -18.82 -21.59
CA GLN A 122 -1.70 -19.33 -20.75
C GLN A 122 -2.72 -18.20 -20.58
N ILE A 123 -3.99 -18.52 -20.78
CA ILE A 123 -5.12 -17.65 -20.44
C ILE A 123 -5.92 -18.41 -19.40
N GLY A 124 -5.98 -17.88 -18.18
CA GLY A 124 -6.77 -18.46 -17.09
C GLY A 124 -8.26 -18.13 -17.21
N SER A 125 -9.09 -19.00 -16.69
CA SER A 125 -10.49 -18.76 -16.34
C SER A 125 -10.63 -18.86 -14.84
N ILE A 126 -11.32 -17.90 -14.23
CA ILE A 126 -11.57 -17.86 -12.79
C ILE A 126 -13.07 -17.68 -12.58
N GLU A 127 -13.68 -18.62 -11.88
CA GLU A 127 -15.03 -18.52 -11.34
C GLU A 127 -14.93 -18.55 -9.82
N MET A 128 -15.37 -17.48 -9.16
CA MET A 128 -15.29 -17.37 -7.70
C MET A 128 -16.37 -16.44 -7.15
N VAL A 129 -16.75 -16.66 -5.89
CA VAL A 129 -17.47 -15.64 -5.13
C VAL A 129 -16.52 -14.50 -4.80
N THR A 130 -17.05 -13.29 -4.68
CA THR A 130 -16.21 -12.10 -4.53
C THR A 130 -15.65 -11.91 -3.11
N ASN A 131 -16.25 -12.55 -2.11
CA ASN A 131 -15.68 -12.70 -0.75
C ASN A 131 -14.71 -13.90 -0.70
N THR A 132 -13.60 -13.81 -1.45
CA THR A 132 -12.55 -14.84 -1.54
C THR A 132 -11.18 -14.28 -1.18
N GLY A 133 -10.40 -14.99 -0.35
CA GLY A 133 -9.08 -14.55 0.09
C GLY A 133 -9.14 -13.26 0.91
N THR A 134 -8.14 -12.40 0.75
CA THR A 134 -8.17 -11.02 1.26
C THR A 134 -8.98 -10.16 0.29
N TYR A 135 -10.07 -9.56 0.76
CA TYR A 135 -10.98 -8.78 -0.08
C TYR A 135 -11.40 -7.50 0.62
N ILE A 136 -12.00 -6.60 -0.17
CA ILE A 136 -12.57 -5.35 0.30
C ILE A 136 -14.09 -5.33 0.09
N ASP A 137 -14.81 -4.75 1.04
CA ASP A 137 -16.23 -4.45 0.96
C ASP A 137 -16.46 -2.94 0.83
N CYS A 138 -17.42 -2.59 -0.02
CA CYS A 138 -17.92 -1.23 -0.23
C CYS A 138 -19.44 -1.17 0.01
N PRO A 139 -20.06 0.03 0.02
CA PRO A 139 -21.46 0.20 0.40
C PRO A 139 -22.45 -0.75 -0.28
N PHE A 140 -22.25 -1.07 -1.56
CA PHE A 140 -23.12 -1.99 -2.29
C PHE A 140 -23.19 -3.40 -1.69
N HIS A 141 -22.17 -3.86 -0.96
CA HIS A 141 -22.21 -5.14 -0.25
C HIS A 141 -23.38 -5.20 0.76
N ARG A 142 -23.70 -4.07 1.38
CA ARG A 142 -24.70 -3.97 2.44
C ARG A 142 -26.00 -3.30 2.00
N PHE A 143 -25.91 -2.33 1.09
CA PHE A 143 -27.03 -1.48 0.70
C PHE A 143 -27.27 -1.61 -0.80
N GLU A 144 -28.49 -1.98 -1.19
CA GLU A 144 -28.87 -2.19 -2.60
C GLU A 144 -28.59 -0.97 -3.50
N ASN A 145 -28.67 0.24 -2.94
CA ASN A 145 -28.38 1.50 -3.65
C ASN A 145 -27.05 2.14 -3.20
N GLY A 146 -26.21 1.40 -2.48
CA GLY A 146 -24.87 1.85 -2.11
C GLY A 146 -23.95 1.84 -3.33
N LYS A 147 -22.91 2.67 -3.28
CA LYS A 147 -21.87 2.70 -4.33
C LYS A 147 -21.15 1.37 -4.41
N ASP A 148 -20.96 0.88 -5.63
CA ASP A 148 -20.17 -0.32 -5.90
C ASP A 148 -18.67 0.00 -6.11
N THR A 149 -17.84 -1.02 -6.40
CA THR A 149 -16.40 -0.81 -6.61
C THR A 149 -16.04 0.07 -7.81
N ASP A 150 -16.96 0.29 -8.75
CA ASP A 150 -16.77 1.18 -9.90
C ASP A 150 -17.02 2.66 -9.57
N GLU A 151 -17.91 2.91 -8.61
CA GLU A 151 -18.41 4.23 -8.23
C GLU A 151 -17.65 4.86 -7.05
N ILE A 152 -16.94 4.06 -6.26
CA ILE A 152 -16.09 4.57 -5.18
C ILE A 152 -14.83 5.22 -5.75
N GLU A 153 -14.50 6.41 -5.25
CA GLU A 153 -13.32 7.18 -5.63
C GLU A 153 -12.01 6.45 -5.25
N LEU A 154 -10.98 6.55 -6.11
CA LEU A 154 -9.74 5.79 -5.98
C LEU A 154 -8.97 6.12 -4.68
N GLU A 155 -9.09 7.35 -4.20
CA GLU A 155 -8.48 7.85 -2.96
C GLU A 155 -9.04 7.18 -1.71
N LYS A 156 -10.15 6.43 -1.80
CA LYS A 156 -10.62 5.57 -0.70
C LYS A 156 -9.96 4.18 -0.69
N PHE A 157 -9.24 3.82 -1.75
CA PHE A 157 -8.61 2.51 -1.89
C PHE A 157 -7.10 2.53 -1.79
N ALA A 158 -6.46 3.64 -2.18
CA ALA A 158 -5.02 3.67 -2.42
C ALA A 158 -4.32 4.79 -1.66
N GLU A 159 -3.07 4.52 -1.27
CA GLU A 159 -2.15 5.47 -0.63
C GLU A 159 -2.74 6.15 0.61
N LEU A 160 -3.57 5.44 1.36
CA LEU A 160 -4.17 5.93 2.60
C LEU A 160 -3.11 5.98 3.70
N ASP A 161 -2.92 7.12 4.34
CA ASP A 161 -2.21 7.17 5.62
C ASP A 161 -2.82 6.14 6.56
N ALA A 162 -2.02 5.23 7.12
CA ALA A 162 -2.53 4.11 7.89
C ALA A 162 -1.89 4.02 9.28
N VAL A 163 -2.68 3.47 10.20
CA VAL A 163 -2.29 3.25 11.60
C VAL A 163 -2.59 1.81 11.96
N VAL A 164 -1.61 1.09 12.50
CA VAL A 164 -1.81 -0.27 13.01
C VAL A 164 -2.16 -0.22 14.48
N PHE A 165 -3.21 -0.95 14.86
CA PHE A 165 -3.60 -1.21 16.23
C PHE A 165 -3.28 -2.66 16.58
N ARG A 166 -2.46 -2.86 17.61
CA ARG A 166 -2.07 -4.18 18.13
C ARG A 166 -3.05 -4.60 19.21
N ILE A 167 -3.95 -5.53 18.89
CA ILE A 167 -5.00 -6.00 19.81
C ILE A 167 -5.02 -7.53 19.76
N PRO A 168 -4.07 -8.21 20.43
CA PRO A 168 -3.88 -9.64 20.28
C PRO A 168 -5.12 -10.44 20.69
N TYR A 169 -5.50 -11.44 19.89
CA TYR A 169 -6.64 -12.33 20.22
C TYR A 169 -6.47 -13.08 21.55
N SER A 170 -5.23 -13.19 22.05
CA SER A 170 -4.92 -13.76 23.35
C SER A 170 -5.34 -12.89 24.53
N GLU A 171 -5.61 -11.61 24.30
CA GLU A 171 -6.04 -10.65 25.32
C GLU A 171 -7.56 -10.43 25.26
N THR A 172 -8.12 -10.27 24.07
CA THR A 172 -9.56 -10.11 23.85
C THR A 172 -9.97 -10.57 22.46
N LEU A 173 -11.21 -11.06 22.32
CA LEU A 173 -11.87 -11.23 21.02
C LEU A 173 -12.76 -10.02 20.67
N GLU A 174 -13.19 -9.26 21.68
CA GLU A 174 -14.09 -8.12 21.51
C GLU A 174 -13.29 -6.82 21.45
N ILE A 175 -13.29 -6.18 20.28
CA ILE A 175 -12.57 -4.95 20.02
C ILE A 175 -13.54 -3.77 20.14
N THR A 176 -13.48 -3.09 21.28
CA THR A 176 -14.33 -1.94 21.63
C THR A 176 -13.70 -0.60 21.26
N ASP A 177 -14.48 0.48 21.34
CA ASP A 177 -14.05 1.87 21.11
C ASP A 177 -12.87 2.31 21.98
N GLU A 178 -12.75 1.80 23.20
CA GLU A 178 -11.64 2.10 24.11
C GLU A 178 -10.26 1.80 23.49
N HIS A 179 -10.15 0.79 22.62
CA HIS A 179 -8.89 0.42 21.97
C HIS A 179 -8.40 1.48 20.97
N PHE A 180 -9.29 2.34 20.48
CA PHE A 180 -8.99 3.35 19.47
C PHE A 180 -8.77 4.75 20.05
N ARG A 181 -9.05 4.94 21.34
CA ARG A 181 -8.90 6.24 22.01
C ARG A 181 -7.44 6.67 22.09
N ASN A 182 -7.24 7.98 22.20
CA ASN A 182 -5.93 8.63 22.40
C ASN A 182 -4.96 8.51 21.21
N ARG A 183 -5.45 8.23 20.00
CA ARG A 183 -4.64 8.28 18.76
C ARG A 183 -5.31 9.13 17.69
N GLU A 184 -4.51 9.73 16.82
CA GLU A 184 -5.00 10.49 15.66
C GLU A 184 -5.31 9.52 14.51
N ILE A 185 -6.60 9.31 14.26
CA ILE A 185 -7.13 8.33 13.32
C ILE A 185 -7.99 8.95 12.21
N ARG A 186 -8.28 10.25 12.26
CA ARG A 186 -9.17 10.90 11.28
C ARG A 186 -8.56 10.88 9.89
N ASN A 187 -9.38 10.57 8.89
CA ASN A 187 -8.98 10.44 7.48
C ASN A 187 -7.91 9.37 7.20
N LYS A 188 -7.73 8.39 8.10
CA LYS A 188 -6.73 7.32 7.94
C LYS A 188 -7.38 5.95 7.69
N ALA A 189 -6.58 4.99 7.21
CA ALA A 189 -6.89 3.58 7.30
C ALA A 189 -6.49 3.02 8.66
N ILE A 190 -7.37 2.24 9.28
CA ILE A 190 -7.15 1.61 10.58
C ILE A 190 -6.95 0.12 10.36
N LEU A 191 -5.73 -0.38 10.59
CA LEU A 191 -5.38 -1.79 10.41
C LEU A 191 -5.30 -2.46 11.78
N ILE A 192 -6.11 -3.47 12.00
CA ILE A 192 -6.27 -4.13 13.28
C ILE A 192 -5.52 -5.46 13.21
N HIS A 193 -4.41 -5.53 13.92
CA HIS A 193 -3.60 -6.74 14.04
C HIS A 193 -3.95 -7.47 15.32
N THR A 194 -4.63 -8.59 15.15
CA THR A 194 -4.99 -9.50 16.22
C THR A 194 -4.06 -10.71 16.30
N GLY A 195 -3.36 -11.02 15.20
CA GLY A 195 -2.55 -12.22 15.01
C GLY A 195 -3.39 -13.45 14.65
N TRP A 196 -4.66 -13.28 14.27
CA TRP A 196 -5.57 -14.37 13.91
C TRP A 196 -5.25 -14.98 12.54
N ASP A 197 -4.56 -14.24 11.67
CA ASP A 197 -4.08 -14.70 10.36
C ASP A 197 -3.23 -15.97 10.43
N ARG A 198 -2.59 -16.24 11.58
CA ARG A 198 -1.86 -17.50 11.82
C ARG A 198 -2.73 -18.75 11.72
N HIS A 199 -4.04 -18.61 11.88
CA HIS A 199 -5.02 -19.70 11.78
C HIS A 199 -5.57 -19.85 10.36
N TRP A 200 -5.18 -19.00 9.41
CA TRP A 200 -5.70 -19.01 8.03
C TRP A 200 -5.78 -20.42 7.42
N ASN A 201 -6.90 -20.68 6.75
CA ASN A 201 -7.20 -21.96 6.10
C ASN A 201 -7.15 -23.17 7.05
N THR A 202 -7.53 -22.98 8.32
CA THR A 202 -7.76 -24.06 9.30
C THR A 202 -9.15 -23.94 9.90
N GLU A 203 -9.67 -25.02 10.48
CA GLU A 203 -10.99 -25.02 11.14
C GLU A 203 -11.12 -23.93 12.22
N THR A 204 -10.03 -23.66 12.94
CA THR A 204 -9.98 -22.63 13.98
C THR A 204 -10.21 -21.22 13.43
N TYR A 205 -9.83 -20.95 12.18
CA TYR A 205 -9.99 -19.61 11.60
C TYR A 205 -11.44 -19.12 11.61
N TYR A 206 -12.36 -20.04 11.35
CA TYR A 206 -13.77 -19.76 11.08
C TYR A 206 -14.64 -19.66 12.35
N GLU A 207 -14.06 -19.86 13.53
CA GLU A 207 -14.80 -19.99 14.79
C GLU A 207 -14.16 -19.16 15.89
N ASN A 208 -14.97 -18.44 16.68
CA ASN A 208 -14.52 -17.65 17.83
C ASN A 208 -13.38 -16.67 17.49
N HIS A 209 -13.50 -16.00 16.35
CA HIS A 209 -12.51 -15.05 15.86
C HIS A 209 -12.67 -13.66 16.52
N PRO A 210 -11.61 -12.83 16.56
CA PRO A 210 -11.71 -11.45 16.98
C PRO A 210 -12.62 -10.63 16.06
N TYR A 211 -13.34 -9.65 16.63
CA TYR A 211 -14.30 -8.81 15.91
C TYR A 211 -14.43 -7.43 16.58
N LEU A 212 -15.01 -6.46 15.87
CA LEU A 212 -15.32 -5.13 16.39
C LEU A 212 -16.72 -5.08 16.97
N THR A 213 -16.89 -4.36 18.07
CA THR A 213 -18.23 -4.08 18.61
C THR A 213 -18.94 -2.98 17.83
N GLU A 214 -20.26 -2.88 18.02
CA GLU A 214 -21.05 -1.74 17.52
C GLU A 214 -20.49 -0.39 18.01
N SER A 215 -20.05 -0.31 19.27
CA SER A 215 -19.46 0.92 19.82
C SER A 215 -18.15 1.30 19.13
N ALA A 216 -17.31 0.32 18.76
CA ALA A 216 -16.11 0.58 17.97
C ALA A 216 -16.46 1.14 16.59
N ALA A 217 -17.44 0.57 15.90
CA ALA A 217 -17.86 1.04 14.58
C ALA A 217 -18.40 2.49 14.64
N GLU A 218 -19.24 2.81 15.63
CA GLU A 218 -19.74 4.17 15.86
C GLU A 218 -18.59 5.15 16.11
N TYR A 219 -17.62 4.78 16.96
CA TYR A 219 -16.47 5.63 17.24
C TYR A 219 -15.61 5.89 16.00
N LEU A 220 -15.30 4.85 15.22
CA LEU A 220 -14.51 4.96 13.99
C LEU A 220 -15.23 5.84 12.94
N LYS A 221 -16.56 5.70 12.83
CA LYS A 221 -17.41 6.57 12.00
C LYS A 221 -17.32 8.03 12.43
N ASP A 222 -17.50 8.33 13.72
CA ASP A 222 -17.46 9.69 14.25
C ASP A 222 -16.07 10.34 14.08
N CYS A 223 -15.02 9.52 14.10
CA CYS A 223 -13.66 9.93 13.79
C CYS A 223 -13.40 10.13 12.29
N GLN A 224 -14.33 9.78 11.39
CA GLN A 224 -14.17 9.88 9.93
C GLN A 224 -12.91 9.17 9.41
N VAL A 225 -12.69 7.93 9.87
CA VAL A 225 -11.70 7.04 9.25
C VAL A 225 -12.10 6.76 7.79
N LYS A 226 -11.15 6.37 6.93
CA LYS A 226 -11.43 6.09 5.51
C LYS A 226 -11.68 4.61 5.24
N LEU A 227 -10.97 3.76 5.96
CA LEU A 227 -10.96 2.32 5.76
C LEU A 227 -10.64 1.62 7.08
N VAL A 228 -11.25 0.46 7.31
CA VAL A 228 -10.93 -0.42 8.44
C VAL A 228 -10.52 -1.78 7.91
N GLY A 229 -9.32 -2.23 8.25
CA GLY A 229 -8.79 -3.53 7.89
C GLY A 229 -8.61 -4.42 9.12
N ILE A 230 -8.90 -5.71 9.02
CA ILE A 230 -8.68 -6.68 10.10
C ILE A 230 -8.07 -7.99 9.58
N ASP A 231 -7.19 -8.60 10.37
CA ASP A 231 -6.56 -9.89 10.07
C ASP A 231 -7.39 -11.12 10.54
N SER A 232 -8.71 -10.94 10.65
CA SER A 232 -9.65 -11.90 11.21
C SER A 232 -10.64 -12.42 10.17
N HIS A 233 -11.47 -13.40 10.55
CA HIS A 233 -12.44 -14.05 9.67
C HIS A 233 -13.61 -13.15 9.26
N ASN A 234 -14.05 -12.26 10.14
CA ASN A 234 -15.03 -11.23 9.84
C ASN A 234 -14.85 -10.07 10.82
N ILE A 235 -15.19 -8.85 10.41
CA ILE A 235 -15.12 -7.66 11.26
C ILE A 235 -16.28 -7.62 12.27
N ASP A 236 -17.39 -8.30 11.99
CA ASP A 236 -18.52 -8.49 12.92
C ASP A 236 -18.44 -9.84 13.65
N ASP A 237 -19.11 -9.93 14.81
CA ASP A 237 -19.37 -11.21 15.46
C ASP A 237 -20.25 -12.12 14.57
N THR A 238 -19.77 -13.34 14.33
CA THR A 238 -20.47 -14.35 13.54
C THR A 238 -21.30 -15.34 14.38
N ALA A 239 -21.26 -15.29 15.71
CA ALA A 239 -22.13 -16.09 16.58
C ALA A 239 -23.60 -15.68 16.47
N GLY A 240 -23.85 -14.38 16.25
CA GLY A 240 -25.16 -13.81 15.96
C GLY A 240 -25.47 -13.70 14.46
N LYS A 241 -26.67 -13.19 14.16
CA LYS A 241 -27.09 -12.85 12.78
C LYS A 241 -27.00 -11.35 12.47
N SER A 242 -26.72 -10.53 13.47
CA SER A 242 -26.51 -9.09 13.31
C SER A 242 -25.14 -8.81 12.74
N ARG A 243 -25.04 -7.77 11.89
CA ARG A 243 -23.77 -7.27 11.32
C ARG A 243 -23.70 -5.74 11.49
N PRO A 244 -23.69 -5.24 12.75
CA PRO A 244 -23.72 -3.81 13.02
C PRO A 244 -22.49 -3.08 12.46
N VAL A 245 -21.29 -3.68 12.51
CA VAL A 245 -20.06 -3.03 12.04
C VAL A 245 -20.11 -2.82 10.54
N HIS A 246 -20.45 -3.84 9.75
CA HIS A 246 -20.68 -3.67 8.30
C HIS A 246 -21.72 -2.59 8.03
N THR A 247 -22.83 -2.60 8.77
CA THR A 247 -23.92 -1.63 8.56
C THR A 247 -23.44 -0.20 8.81
N ILE A 248 -22.79 0.06 9.94
CA ILE A 248 -22.39 1.40 10.37
C ILE A 248 -21.26 1.95 9.50
N LEU A 249 -20.23 1.16 9.24
CA LEU A 249 -19.08 1.61 8.46
C LEU A 249 -19.45 1.84 7.00
N LEU A 250 -20.15 0.90 6.38
CA LEU A 250 -20.49 1.02 4.95
C LEU A 250 -21.55 2.10 4.68
N ASP A 251 -22.44 2.40 5.63
CA ASP A 251 -23.40 3.52 5.52
C ASP A 251 -22.67 4.87 5.50
N ALA A 252 -21.56 4.96 6.25
CA ALA A 252 -20.66 6.10 6.25
C ALA A 252 -19.64 6.09 5.09
N GLU A 253 -19.77 5.16 4.15
CA GLU A 253 -18.81 4.90 3.07
C GLU A 253 -17.36 4.71 3.56
N ILE A 254 -17.19 4.04 4.70
CA ILE A 254 -15.91 3.58 5.26
C ILE A 254 -15.73 2.14 4.79
N LEU A 255 -14.70 1.91 3.97
CA LEU A 255 -14.48 0.59 3.37
C LEU A 255 -13.93 -0.41 4.39
N ILE A 256 -14.18 -1.70 4.16
CA ILE A 256 -13.77 -2.78 5.07
C ILE A 256 -12.85 -3.73 4.32
N VAL A 257 -11.70 -4.08 4.90
CA VAL A 257 -10.81 -5.12 4.35
C VAL A 257 -10.69 -6.26 5.35
N GLU A 258 -11.09 -7.45 4.95
CA GLU A 258 -11.05 -8.64 5.81
C GLU A 258 -9.96 -9.60 5.37
N HIS A 259 -9.59 -10.51 6.28
CA HIS A 259 -8.56 -11.52 6.02
C HIS A 259 -7.19 -10.93 5.64
N LEU A 260 -6.81 -9.80 6.24
CA LEU A 260 -5.43 -9.31 6.12
C LEU A 260 -4.46 -10.32 6.76
N CYS A 261 -3.21 -10.31 6.32
CA CYS A 261 -2.13 -11.06 6.96
C CYS A 261 -0.86 -10.23 7.07
N ASN A 262 0.15 -10.75 7.77
CA ASN A 262 1.47 -10.14 7.88
C ASN A 262 1.49 -8.73 8.51
N LEU A 263 0.43 -8.33 9.22
CA LEU A 263 0.39 -7.02 9.87
C LEU A 263 1.47 -6.91 10.96
N ASP A 264 1.97 -8.03 11.50
CA ASP A 264 3.13 -8.12 12.40
C ASP A 264 4.40 -7.46 11.83
N LYS A 265 4.52 -7.37 10.50
CA LYS A 265 5.69 -6.81 9.81
C LYS A 265 5.66 -5.29 9.65
N LEU A 266 4.52 -4.65 9.93
CA LEU A 266 4.34 -3.22 9.77
C LEU A 266 4.81 -2.46 11.03
N PRO A 267 5.37 -1.24 10.90
CA PRO A 267 5.38 -0.30 12.02
C PRO A 267 3.95 0.19 12.32
N ASP A 268 3.72 0.72 13.52
CA ASP A 268 2.38 1.11 13.96
C ASP A 268 1.88 2.43 13.32
N GLU A 269 2.78 3.23 12.76
CA GLU A 269 2.53 4.52 12.09
C GLU A 269 3.53 4.70 10.92
N ASP A 270 3.44 5.83 10.21
CA ASP A 270 4.29 6.19 9.08
C ASP A 270 4.25 5.19 7.91
N ILE A 271 3.06 4.65 7.66
CA ILE A 271 2.76 3.73 6.56
C ILE A 271 1.64 4.26 5.68
N THR A 272 1.67 3.91 4.40
CA THR A 272 0.53 4.08 3.49
C THR A 272 -0.03 2.73 3.12
N PHE A 273 -1.36 2.60 3.09
CA PHE A 273 -2.07 1.36 2.79
C PHE A 273 -2.87 1.46 1.49
N THR A 274 -2.83 0.39 0.70
CA THR A 274 -3.57 0.27 -0.55
C THR A 274 -4.28 -1.09 -0.61
N ALA A 275 -5.57 -1.08 -0.95
CA ALA A 275 -6.44 -2.23 -1.15
C ALA A 275 -7.44 -1.94 -2.30
N ALA A 276 -6.93 -1.68 -3.49
CA ALA A 276 -7.76 -1.39 -4.66
C ALA A 276 -8.26 -2.68 -5.34
N PRO A 277 -9.59 -2.88 -5.49
CA PRO A 277 -10.13 -3.97 -6.28
C PRO A 277 -10.09 -3.63 -7.79
N PRO A 278 -10.18 -4.62 -8.68
CA PRO A 278 -10.55 -4.37 -10.07
C PRO A 278 -11.89 -3.64 -10.16
N LYS A 279 -12.01 -2.79 -11.18
CA LYS A 279 -13.17 -1.92 -11.37
C LYS A 279 -14.35 -2.65 -12.02
N PHE A 280 -15.06 -3.48 -11.25
CA PHE A 280 -16.24 -4.22 -11.71
C PHE A 280 -17.54 -3.51 -11.34
N LYS A 281 -18.42 -3.35 -12.34
CA LYS A 281 -19.76 -2.80 -12.15
C LYS A 281 -20.70 -3.81 -11.49
N GLY A 282 -21.52 -3.34 -10.56
CA GLY A 282 -22.53 -4.13 -9.83
C GLY A 282 -21.92 -5.06 -8.78
N VAL A 283 -20.71 -4.77 -8.31
CA VAL A 283 -19.94 -5.63 -7.42
C VAL A 283 -19.58 -4.85 -6.15
N GLY A 284 -20.07 -5.35 -5.02
CA GLY A 284 -19.90 -4.71 -3.71
C GLY A 284 -18.68 -5.19 -2.92
N THR A 285 -18.13 -6.33 -3.32
CA THR A 285 -16.96 -6.94 -2.68
C THR A 285 -16.05 -7.47 -3.77
N PHE A 286 -14.73 -7.47 -3.59
CA PHE A 286 -13.84 -8.18 -4.52
C PHE A 286 -12.47 -8.44 -3.90
N PRO A 287 -11.77 -9.53 -4.28
CA PRO A 287 -10.42 -9.77 -3.80
C PRO A 287 -9.44 -8.65 -4.15
N VAL A 288 -8.54 -8.35 -3.23
CA VAL A 288 -7.51 -7.32 -3.40
C VAL A 288 -6.13 -7.92 -3.17
N ARG A 289 -5.12 -7.32 -3.81
CA ARG A 289 -3.74 -7.46 -3.34
C ARG A 289 -3.46 -6.27 -2.43
N ALA A 290 -3.91 -6.36 -1.18
CA ALA A 290 -3.65 -5.38 -0.15
C ALA A 290 -2.15 -5.34 0.19
N PHE A 291 -1.58 -4.13 0.26
CA PHE A 291 -0.19 -3.93 0.67
C PHE A 291 -0.03 -2.61 1.42
N ALA A 292 1.06 -2.51 2.19
CA ALA A 292 1.49 -1.26 2.80
C ALA A 292 2.89 -0.87 2.33
N SER A 293 3.10 0.42 2.09
CA SER A 293 4.43 0.98 1.88
C SER A 293 5.00 1.45 3.21
N VAL A 294 6.24 1.04 3.50
CA VAL A 294 6.94 1.42 4.72
C VAL A 294 8.25 2.14 4.38
N LYS A 295 8.51 3.27 5.05
CA LYS A 295 9.77 4.00 4.90
C LYS A 295 10.86 3.27 5.68
N GLN A 296 11.84 2.70 4.98
CA GLN A 296 12.95 2.04 5.65
C GLN A 296 13.93 3.09 6.17
N THR A 297 13.96 3.29 7.49
CA THR A 297 15.11 3.94 8.12
C THR A 297 16.18 2.88 8.29
N LEU A 298 17.24 2.91 7.47
CA LEU A 298 18.35 1.96 7.63
C LEU A 298 18.96 2.19 9.02
N GLN A 299 18.80 1.20 9.91
CA GLN A 299 19.49 1.18 11.19
C GLN A 299 21.00 0.96 10.95
N LYS A 300 21.81 1.76 11.63
CA LYS A 300 23.28 1.75 11.59
C LYS A 300 23.89 0.51 12.23
#